data_AF-A0A416L7W5-F1
#
_entry.id   AF-A0A416L7W5-F1
#
_cell.length_a   1.000
_cell.length_b   1.000
_cell.length_c   1.000
_cell.angle_alpha   90.00
_cell.angle_beta   90.00
_cell.angle_gamma   90.00
#
_symmetry.space_group_name_H-M   'P 1'
#
loop_
_entity.id
_entity.type
_entity.pdbx_description
1 polymer ?
#
loop_
_entity_poly.entity_id
_entity_poly.type
_entity_poly.pdbx_seq_one_letter_code
_entity_poly.pdbx_strand_id
1 'polypeptide(L)'
;MKNYEFDKMGGIWVDQARDITEKGEFVAHSGNWDLWSYCGTVYSIPVKGSGCSASVWCTLSNLRRHLYHLRNVCGYSELIPADWQNVNSDFLRGLGIA
;
A
#
# COMPACT_ATOMS: atom_id res chain seq x y z
N MET A 1 15.26 -11.70 2.49
CA MET A 1 14.77 -10.92 1.33
C MET A 1 14.06 -11.86 0.36
N LYS A 2 12.74 -12.06 0.53
CA LYS A 2 11.73 -12.44 -0.49
C LYS A 2 10.36 -12.39 0.22
N ASN A 3 9.92 -11.18 0.57
CA ASN A 3 8.63 -10.95 1.25
C ASN A 3 7.43 -11.17 0.31
N TYR A 4 7.67 -11.38 -0.99
CA TYR A 4 6.67 -11.47 -2.03
C TYR A 4 6.86 -12.72 -2.90
N GLU A 5 5.77 -13.27 -3.40
CA GLU A 5 5.75 -14.36 -4.39
C GLU A 5 5.30 -13.81 -5.75
N PHE A 6 6.11 -12.95 -6.37
CA PHE A 6 5.76 -12.24 -7.62
C PHE A 6 5.26 -13.18 -8.72
N ASP A 7 5.92 -14.33 -8.90
CA ASP A 7 5.56 -15.31 -9.94
C ASP A 7 4.15 -15.89 -9.74
N LYS A 8 3.62 -15.86 -8.50
CA LYS A 8 2.26 -16.30 -8.17
C LYS A 8 1.21 -15.20 -8.31
N MET A 9 1.61 -13.94 -8.48
CA MET A 9 0.66 -12.82 -8.64
C MET A 9 -0.01 -12.84 -10.03
N GLY A 10 0.65 -13.45 -11.02
CA GLY A 10 0.10 -13.74 -12.34
C GLY A 10 -0.18 -12.50 -13.21
N GLY A 11 -0.35 -12.74 -14.51
CA GLY A 11 -0.71 -11.71 -15.49
C GLY A 11 0.26 -10.53 -15.53
N ILE A 12 -0.30 -9.31 -15.55
CA ILE A 12 0.48 -8.06 -15.62
C ILE A 12 1.33 -7.79 -14.36
N TRP A 13 1.05 -8.48 -13.25
CA TRP A 13 1.63 -8.16 -11.95
C TRP A 13 3.02 -8.73 -11.71
N VAL A 14 3.45 -9.76 -12.44
CA VAL A 14 4.74 -10.44 -12.19
C VAL A 14 5.90 -9.45 -12.27
N ASP A 15 5.97 -8.68 -13.36
CA ASP A 15 7.02 -7.69 -13.56
C ASP A 15 6.68 -6.37 -12.87
N GLN A 16 5.42 -5.95 -12.92
CA GLN A 16 5.00 -4.67 -12.37
C GLN A 16 5.16 -4.61 -10.83
N ALA A 17 4.80 -5.66 -10.10
CA ALA A 17 4.97 -5.70 -8.65
C ALA A 17 6.45 -5.69 -8.25
N ARG A 18 7.32 -6.33 -9.05
CA ARG A 18 8.77 -6.28 -8.83
C ARG A 18 9.28 -4.84 -8.97
N ASP A 19 8.95 -4.17 -10.07
CA ASP A 19 9.31 -2.78 -10.31
C ASP A 19 8.81 -1.85 -9.19
N ILE A 20 7.56 -2.01 -8.75
CA ILE A 20 6.97 -1.24 -7.65
C ILE A 20 7.77 -1.42 -6.36
N THR A 21 8.12 -2.66 -6.00
CA THR A 21 8.82 -2.94 -4.73
C THR A 21 10.31 -2.62 -4.76
N GLU A 22 10.92 -2.55 -5.94
CA GLU A 22 12.34 -2.22 -6.11
C GLU A 22 12.58 -0.71 -6.29
N LYS A 23 11.63 0.02 -6.89
CA LYS A 23 11.79 1.43 -7.28
C LYS A 23 10.79 2.37 -6.61
N GLY A 24 9.72 1.83 -6.03
CA GLY A 24 8.71 2.61 -5.32
C GLY A 24 9.13 2.95 -3.90
N GLU A 25 8.27 3.72 -3.24
CA GLU A 25 8.40 4.09 -1.84
C GLU A 25 7.45 3.24 -1.01
N PHE A 26 7.96 2.58 0.04
CA PHE A 26 7.12 1.81 0.95
C PHE A 26 6.25 2.75 1.79
N VAL A 27 4.96 2.45 1.90
CA VAL A 27 3.99 3.27 2.64
C VAL A 27 3.69 2.65 4.00
N ALA A 28 3.21 1.41 4.04
CA ALA A 28 2.85 0.69 5.26
C ALA A 28 2.57 -0.78 4.97
N HIS A 29 2.62 -1.61 6.00
CA HIS A 29 2.04 -2.95 6.00
C HIS A 29 0.58 -2.87 6.50
N SER A 30 -0.36 -3.44 5.75
CA SER A 30 -1.80 -3.41 6.00
C SER A 30 -2.38 -4.82 5.86
N GLY A 31 -2.39 -5.58 6.97
CA GLY A 31 -2.94 -6.93 7.01
C GLY A 31 -2.19 -7.89 6.08
N ASN A 32 -2.82 -8.30 4.97
CA ASN A 32 -2.23 -9.23 4.01
C ASN A 32 -1.44 -8.54 2.88
N TRP A 33 -1.32 -7.22 2.92
CA TRP A 33 -0.69 -6.44 1.86
C TRP A 33 0.36 -5.50 2.41
N ASP A 34 1.36 -5.25 1.59
CA ASP A 34 2.23 -4.09 1.70
C ASP A 34 1.79 -3.03 0.72
N LEU A 35 1.68 -1.80 1.21
CA LEU A 35 1.29 -0.64 0.44
C LEU A 35 2.53 0.06 -0.10
N TRP A 36 2.58 0.28 -1.41
CA TRP A 36 3.72 0.89 -2.09
C TRP A 36 3.25 2.03 -2.98
N SER A 37 3.97 3.15 -2.96
CA SER A 37 3.77 4.27 -3.87
C SER A 37 4.74 4.17 -5.04
N TYR A 38 4.24 4.17 -6.27
CA TYR A 38 5.05 4.18 -7.48
C TYR A 38 4.34 4.92 -8.62
N CYS A 39 5.05 5.79 -9.33
CA CYS A 39 4.51 6.56 -10.46
C CYS A 39 3.17 7.26 -10.17
N GLY A 40 3.04 7.88 -8.99
CA GLY A 40 1.83 8.62 -8.59
C GLY A 40 0.62 7.75 -8.25
N THR A 41 0.81 6.44 -8.04
CA THR A 41 -0.22 5.49 -7.66
C THR A 41 0.21 4.71 -6.42
N VAL A 42 -0.73 4.42 -5.53
CA VAL A 42 -0.54 3.52 -4.40
C VAL A 42 -1.10 2.15 -4.77
N TYR A 43 -0.28 1.12 -4.57
CA TYR A 43 -0.56 -0.27 -4.87
C TYR A 43 -0.60 -1.10 -3.59
N SER A 44 -1.41 -2.15 -3.60
CA SER A 44 -1.42 -3.18 -2.58
C SER A 44 -0.74 -4.42 -3.11
N ILE A 45 0.44 -4.74 -2.60
CA ILE A 45 1.25 -5.91 -2.99
C ILE A 45 1.07 -7.01 -1.94
N PRO A 46 0.57 -8.20 -2.29
CA PRO A 46 0.26 -9.22 -1.31
C PRO A 46 1.54 -9.81 -0.74
N VAL A 47 1.60 -9.93 0.59
CA VAL A 47 2.74 -10.58 1.24
C VAL A 47 2.73 -12.09 0.94
N LYS A 48 3.91 -12.69 0.93
CA LYS A 48 4.10 -14.12 0.68
C LYS A 48 3.21 -14.96 1.60
N GLY A 49 2.49 -15.92 1.02
CA GLY A 49 1.62 -16.84 1.76
C GLY A 49 0.25 -16.27 2.16
N SER A 50 -0.07 -15.01 1.84
CA SER A 50 -1.38 -14.43 2.14
C SER A 50 -2.55 -15.03 1.33
N GLY A 51 -2.27 -15.57 0.15
CA GLY A 51 -3.30 -15.99 -0.82
C GLY A 51 -4.04 -14.83 -1.48
N CYS A 52 -3.65 -13.58 -1.19
CA CYS A 52 -4.24 -12.38 -1.77
C CYS A 52 -3.62 -12.03 -3.13
N SER A 53 -4.29 -11.17 -3.89
CA SER A 53 -3.82 -10.66 -5.19
C SER A 53 -3.30 -9.23 -5.07
N ALA A 54 -2.39 -8.87 -5.99
CA ALA A 54 -1.94 -7.50 -6.18
C ALA A 54 -3.05 -6.66 -6.80
N SER A 55 -3.12 -5.39 -6.41
CA SER A 55 -4.12 -4.46 -6.93
C SER A 55 -3.64 -3.01 -6.89
N VAL A 56 -4.25 -2.19 -7.75
CA VAL A 56 -4.19 -0.74 -7.63
C VAL A 56 -5.12 -0.33 -6.49
N TRP A 57 -4.63 0.45 -5.54
CA TRP A 57 -5.44 0.90 -4.41
C TRP A 57 -6.07 2.28 -4.68
N CYS A 58 -5.24 3.29 -4.93
CA CYS A 58 -5.70 4.63 -5.32
C CYS A 58 -4.58 5.44 -5.97
N THR A 59 -4.90 6.55 -6.64
CA THR A 59 -3.88 7.52 -7.03
C THR A 59 -3.31 8.19 -5.79
N LEU A 60 -2.01 8.52 -5.80
CA LEU A 60 -1.32 9.16 -4.67
C LEU A 60 -1.98 10.51 -4.30
N SER A 61 -2.41 11.27 -5.31
CA SER A 61 -3.18 12.51 -5.14
C SER A 61 -4.49 12.35 -4.37
N ASN A 62 -5.08 11.14 -4.39
CA ASN A 62 -6.31 10.83 -3.69
C ASN A 62 -6.09 10.10 -2.35
N LEU A 63 -4.86 9.72 -2.00
CA LEU A 63 -4.58 8.92 -0.80
C LEU A 63 -5.17 9.56 0.47
N ARG A 64 -4.92 10.86 0.68
CA ARG A 64 -5.46 11.59 1.83
C ARG A 64 -6.99 11.58 1.87
N ARG A 65 -7.65 11.81 0.74
CA ARG A 65 -9.12 11.75 0.62
C ARG A 65 -9.63 10.33 0.89
N HIS A 66 -8.95 9.32 0.37
CA HIS A 66 -9.31 7.92 0.58
C HIS A 66 -9.23 7.53 2.06
N LEU A 67 -8.18 7.97 2.76
CA LEU A 67 -8.04 7.76 4.20
C LEU A 67 -9.14 8.47 5.00
N TYR A 68 -9.52 9.69 4.64
CA TYR A 68 -10.66 10.37 5.29
C TYR A 68 -11.98 9.61 5.08
N HIS A 69 -12.18 9.05 3.89
CA HIS A 69 -13.34 8.21 3.61
C HIS A 69 -13.34 6.94 4.46
N LEU A 70 -12.22 6.21 4.52
CA LEU A 70 -12.07 5.03 5.38
C LEU A 70 -12.30 5.34 6.84
N ARG A 71 -11.74 6.45 7.35
CA ARG A 71 -11.97 6.92 8.72
C ARG A 71 -13.45 7.09 9.01
N ASN A 72 -14.20 7.72 8.10
CA ASN A 72 -15.63 7.95 8.27
C ASN A 72 -16.46 6.67 8.20
N VAL A 73 -16.08 5.71 7.33
CA VAL A 73 -16.80 4.43 7.16
C VAL A 73 -16.51 3.48 8.31
N CYS A 74 -15.25 3.34 8.71
CA CYS A 74 -14.82 2.40 9.74
C CYS A 74 -14.84 2.98 11.16
N GLY A 75 -15.07 4.30 11.30
CA GLY A 75 -15.16 4.96 12.61
C GLY A 75 -13.82 5.15 13.32
N TYR A 76 -12.71 5.28 12.59
CA TYR A 76 -11.39 5.50 13.19
C TYR A 76 -11.25 6.93 13.74
N SER A 77 -10.48 7.12 14.81
CA SER A 77 -10.16 8.46 15.33
C SER A 77 -9.08 9.14 14.48
N GLU A 78 -8.05 8.36 14.12
CA GLU A 78 -6.91 8.83 13.34
C GLU A 78 -7.11 8.65 11.84
N LEU A 79 -6.36 9.42 11.04
CA LEU A 79 -6.40 9.32 9.59
C LEU A 79 -5.65 8.06 9.09
N ILE A 80 -4.59 7.66 9.79
CA ILE A 80 -3.87 6.42 9.54
C ILE A 80 -4.57 5.30 10.32
N PRO A 81 -5.02 4.22 9.65
CA PRO A 81 -5.64 3.08 10.34
C PRO A 81 -4.70 2.47 11.39
N ALA A 82 -5.24 2.16 12.57
CA ALA A 82 -4.45 1.67 13.70
C ALA A 82 -3.86 0.26 13.49
N ASP A 83 -4.41 -0.50 12.55
CA ASP A 83 -3.95 -1.83 12.15
C ASP A 83 -2.80 -1.79 11.14
N TRP A 84 -2.44 -0.60 10.64
CA TRP A 84 -1.25 -0.44 9.81
C TRP A 84 0.02 -0.57 10.63
N GLN A 85 0.99 -1.27 10.08
CA GLN A 85 2.28 -1.55 10.70
C GLN A 85 3.41 -1.01 9.83
N ASN A 86 4.58 -0.77 10.43
CA ASN A 86 5.77 -0.28 9.74
C ASN A 86 5.50 0.99 8.90
N VAL A 87 4.60 1.86 9.37
CA VAL A 87 4.15 3.03 8.62
C VAL A 87 5.32 3.99 8.34
N ASN A 88 5.53 4.32 7.06
CA ASN A 88 6.48 5.34 6.63
C ASN A 88 5.90 6.73 6.92
N SER A 89 6.09 7.18 8.16
CA SER A 89 5.51 8.41 8.66
C SER A 89 6.08 9.64 7.96
N ASP A 90 7.35 9.62 7.56
CA ASP A 90 7.98 10.77 6.88
C ASP A 90 7.39 10.97 5.47
N PHE A 91 7.19 9.88 4.73
CA PHE A 91 6.48 9.92 3.46
C PHE A 91 5.06 10.48 3.62
N LEU A 92 4.29 9.97 4.58
CA LEU A 92 2.92 10.42 4.83
C LEU A 92 2.84 11.86 5.33
N ARG A 93 3.83 12.31 6.12
CA ARG A 93 3.95 13.72 6.57
C ARG A 93 4.16 14.65 5.38
N GLY A 94 4.96 14.24 4.40
CA GLY A 94 5.14 14.97 3.13
C GLY A 94 3.83 15.16 2.34
N LEU A 95 2.82 14.32 2.58
CA LEU A 95 1.49 14.39 1.99
C LEU A 95 0.45 15.08 2.90
N GLY A 96 0.86 15.54 4.08
CA GLY A 96 -0.03 16.12 5.09
C GLY A 96 -1.03 15.11 5.69
N ILE A 97 -0.62 13.85 5.82
CA ILE A 97 -1.41 12.75 6.40
C ILE A 97 -0.96 12.44 7.85
N ALA A 98 0.35 12.51 8.14
CA ALA A 98 0.98 12.20 9.42
C ALA A 98 1.63 13.42 10.09
#